data_AF-A0A822AR17-F1
#
_entry.id   AF-A0A822AR17-F1
#
_cell.length_a   1.000
_cell.length_b   1.000
_cell.length_c   1.000
_cell.angle_alpha   90.00
_cell.angle_beta   90.00
_cell.angle_gamma   90.00
#
_symmetry.space_group_name_H-M   'P 1'
#
loop_
_entity.id
_entity.type
_entity.pdbx_description
1 polymer ?
#
loop_
_entity_poly.entity_id
_entity_poly.type
_entity_poly.pdbx_seq_one_letter_code
_entity_poly.pdbx_strand_id
1 'polypeptide(L)'
;MATIKTDPKFLKFRQLFSKARSVVVLTGAGVSAESDVPTFRGDGGLWRQFNATDLATPSAFARSPSLVWEFYHYRRELVRTKQPNKAHLALVEAENRFEKEGKRFFIITQNVDGLHRRAGSRNLIEMHGNLFTTRCTSCGFIEENNDSPICEALRNRGLPNESGTEIAIKDLPSCRQCQSLVRPHIVWFGESLWPGVMEKIDEELSRCDLFLVVR
;
A
#
# COMPACT_ATOMS: atom_id res chain seq x y z
N MET A 1 -25.99 -5.93 -13.06
CA MET A 1 -25.33 -7.24 -12.81
C MET A 1 -25.62 -8.30 -13.87
N ALA A 2 -26.86 -8.41 -14.40
CA ALA A 2 -27.19 -9.39 -15.44
C ALA A 2 -26.42 -9.20 -16.77
N THR A 3 -26.11 -7.95 -17.14
CA THR A 3 -25.50 -7.58 -18.42
C THR A 3 -24.02 -7.98 -18.58
N ILE A 4 -23.26 -8.10 -17.49
CA ILE A 4 -21.84 -8.50 -17.54
C ILE A 4 -21.69 -9.99 -17.79
N LYS A 5 -22.63 -10.81 -17.30
CA LYS A 5 -22.52 -12.28 -17.39
C LYS A 5 -22.61 -12.80 -18.82
N THR A 6 -23.23 -12.04 -19.72
CA THR A 6 -23.37 -12.36 -21.15
C THR A 6 -22.41 -11.59 -22.05
N ASP A 7 -21.57 -10.70 -21.48
CA ASP A 7 -20.55 -9.98 -22.24
C ASP A 7 -19.52 -10.98 -22.83
N PRO A 8 -19.30 -11.01 -24.16
CA PRO A 8 -18.33 -11.91 -24.78
C PRO A 8 -16.92 -11.81 -24.20
N LYS A 9 -16.47 -10.63 -23.78
CA LYS A 9 -15.17 -10.43 -23.12
C LYS A 9 -15.14 -11.07 -21.75
N PHE A 10 -16.22 -10.94 -20.98
CA PHE A 10 -16.34 -11.56 -19.67
C PHE A 10 -16.40 -13.09 -19.77
N LEU A 11 -17.12 -13.63 -20.77
CA LEU A 11 -17.15 -15.06 -21.04
C LEU A 11 -15.76 -15.59 -21.44
N LYS A 12 -15.04 -14.87 -22.30
CA LYS A 12 -13.65 -15.21 -22.66
C LYS A 12 -12.72 -15.16 -21.44
N PHE A 13 -12.84 -14.14 -20.60
CA PHE A 13 -12.10 -14.05 -19.33
C PHE A 13 -12.39 -15.27 -18.45
N ARG A 14 -13.65 -15.66 -18.26
CA ARG A 14 -14.01 -16.85 -17.46
C ARG A 14 -13.39 -18.13 -17.99
N GLN A 15 -13.32 -18.30 -19.32
CA GLN A 15 -12.68 -19.45 -19.95
C GLN A 15 -11.16 -19.48 -19.75
N LEU A 16 -10.49 -18.32 -19.81
CA LEU A 16 -9.06 -18.22 -19.54
C LEU A 16 -8.78 -18.47 -18.05
N PHE A 17 -9.54 -17.81 -17.18
CA PHE A 17 -9.39 -17.91 -15.74
C PHE A 17 -9.63 -19.33 -15.20
N SER A 18 -10.59 -20.08 -15.76
CA SER A 18 -10.83 -21.47 -15.32
C SER A 18 -9.71 -22.44 -15.70
N LYS A 19 -8.96 -22.14 -16.77
CA LYS A 19 -7.85 -22.96 -17.28
C LYS A 19 -6.50 -22.58 -16.67
N ALA A 20 -6.37 -21.35 -16.16
CA ALA A 20 -5.14 -20.85 -15.56
C ALA A 20 -4.65 -21.75 -14.42
N ARG A 21 -3.34 -22.01 -14.40
CA ARG A 21 -2.64 -22.73 -13.33
C ARG A 21 -1.83 -21.78 -12.46
N SER A 22 -1.54 -20.58 -12.94
CA SER A 22 -0.70 -19.60 -12.25
C SER A 22 -1.14 -18.18 -12.58
N VAL A 23 -1.93 -17.59 -11.67
CA VAL A 23 -2.45 -16.24 -11.82
C VAL A 23 -1.61 -15.26 -11.03
N VAL A 24 -1.21 -14.16 -11.66
CA VAL A 24 -0.63 -13.01 -10.97
C VAL A 24 -1.57 -11.80 -11.15
N VAL A 25 -1.86 -11.11 -10.06
CA VAL A 25 -2.73 -9.93 -10.03
C VAL A 25 -1.92 -8.71 -9.63
N LEU A 26 -1.84 -7.70 -10.49
CA LEU A 26 -1.32 -6.38 -10.17
C LEU A 26 -2.46 -5.45 -9.77
N THR A 27 -2.40 -4.88 -8.56
CA THR A 27 -3.40 -3.92 -8.08
C THR A 27 -2.86 -2.50 -7.94
N GLY A 28 -3.69 -1.51 -8.24
CA GLY A 28 -3.42 -0.09 -8.05
C GLY A 28 -4.42 0.59 -7.10
N ALA A 29 -4.37 1.92 -7.03
CA ALA A 29 -5.10 2.69 -6.02
C ALA A 29 -6.63 2.67 -6.16
N GLY A 30 -7.17 2.42 -7.36
CA GLY A 30 -8.62 2.35 -7.60
C GLY A 30 -9.28 1.15 -6.88
N VAL A 31 -8.55 0.03 -6.66
CA VAL A 31 -9.06 -1.09 -5.87
C VAL A 31 -9.41 -0.65 -4.45
N SER A 32 -8.70 0.35 -3.92
CA SER A 32 -8.92 0.92 -2.59
C SER A 32 -9.85 2.14 -2.61
N ALA A 33 -10.17 2.69 -3.77
CA ALA A 33 -11.10 3.83 -3.89
C ALA A 33 -12.52 3.44 -3.46
N GLU A 34 -12.97 2.21 -3.76
CA GLU A 34 -14.25 1.65 -3.26
C GLU A 34 -14.26 1.41 -1.74
N SER A 35 -13.11 1.55 -1.07
CA SER A 35 -12.98 1.55 0.39
C SER A 35 -12.84 2.96 0.98
N ASP A 36 -13.17 4.00 0.21
CA ASP A 36 -13.01 5.41 0.57
C ASP A 36 -11.57 5.79 0.95
N VAL A 37 -10.57 5.12 0.37
CA VAL A 37 -9.16 5.51 0.47
C VAL A 37 -8.85 6.49 -0.68
N PRO A 38 -8.42 7.73 -0.37
CA PRO A 38 -8.03 8.70 -1.40
C PRO A 38 -6.91 8.16 -2.30
N THR A 39 -7.08 8.32 -3.60
CA THR A 39 -6.08 7.95 -4.60
C THR A 39 -4.97 9.00 -4.65
N PHE A 40 -3.72 8.57 -4.86
CA PHE A 40 -2.57 9.49 -4.99
C PHE A 40 -2.63 10.45 -6.20
N ARG A 41 -3.57 10.24 -7.13
CA ARG A 41 -3.79 11.05 -8.33
C ARG A 41 -5.27 11.44 -8.42
N GLY A 42 -5.56 12.51 -9.17
CA GLY A 42 -6.93 13.05 -9.30
C GLY A 42 -7.36 13.82 -8.05
N ASP A 43 -8.67 13.94 -7.83
CA ASP A 43 -9.27 14.74 -6.76
C ASP A 43 -8.83 14.34 -5.34
N GLY A 44 -8.33 13.10 -5.16
CA GLY A 44 -7.80 12.59 -3.89
C GLY A 44 -6.30 12.81 -3.66
N GLY A 45 -5.56 13.37 -4.63
CA GLY A 45 -4.10 13.46 -4.60
C GLY A 45 -3.54 14.62 -3.78
N LEU A 46 -4.40 15.54 -3.33
CA LEU A 46 -4.02 16.73 -2.60
C LEU A 46 -4.14 16.51 -1.08
N TRP A 47 -3.11 16.88 -0.33
CA TRP A 47 -3.15 17.00 1.13
C TRP A 47 -2.64 18.38 1.53
N ARG A 48 -3.46 19.15 2.24
CA ARG A 48 -3.28 20.61 2.38
C ARG A 48 -3.20 21.25 0.99
N GLN A 49 -2.11 21.98 0.73
CA GLN A 49 -1.76 22.59 -0.56
C GLN A 49 -0.72 21.77 -1.34
N PHE A 50 -0.34 20.59 -0.86
CA PHE A 50 0.71 19.76 -1.45
C PHE A 50 0.12 18.60 -2.25
N ASN A 51 0.74 18.29 -3.39
CA ASN A 51 0.51 17.00 -4.01
C ASN A 51 1.19 15.93 -3.15
N ALA A 52 0.56 14.77 -3.00
CA ALA A 52 1.15 13.62 -2.32
C ALA A 52 2.53 13.25 -2.89
N THR A 53 2.74 13.46 -4.19
CA THR A 53 4.02 13.24 -4.89
C THR A 53 5.14 14.18 -4.43
N ASP A 54 4.80 15.38 -3.94
CA ASP A 54 5.79 16.37 -3.51
C ASP A 54 6.31 16.05 -2.09
N LEU A 55 5.51 15.34 -1.29
CA LEU A 55 5.84 14.94 0.09
C LEU A 55 6.44 13.53 0.18
N ALA A 56 6.08 12.64 -0.74
CA ALA A 56 6.63 11.29 -0.82
C ALA A 56 7.98 11.25 -1.57
N THR A 57 8.95 12.06 -1.13
CA THR A 57 10.31 12.13 -1.70
C THR A 57 11.39 12.15 -0.61
N PRO A 58 12.61 11.62 -0.87
CA PRO A 58 13.73 11.74 0.06
C PRO A 58 14.05 13.20 0.39
N SER A 59 14.02 14.07 -0.62
CA SER A 59 14.32 15.50 -0.47
C SER A 59 13.30 16.22 0.41
N ALA A 60 12.02 15.88 0.33
CA ALA A 60 11.00 16.45 1.22
C ALA A 60 11.21 16.02 2.68
N PHE A 61 11.53 14.75 2.91
CA PHE A 61 11.80 14.25 4.26
C PHE A 61 13.07 14.84 4.87
N ALA A 62 14.13 15.00 4.07
CA ALA A 62 15.35 15.67 4.51
C ALA A 62 15.11 17.16 4.84
N ARG A 63 14.25 17.84 4.08
CA ARG A 63 13.90 19.26 4.28
C ARG A 63 12.99 19.48 5.49
N SER A 64 11.95 18.66 5.65
CA SER A 64 11.02 18.77 6.78
C SER A 64 10.43 17.40 7.12
N PRO A 65 11.09 16.63 8.01
CA PRO A 65 10.60 15.33 8.43
C PRO A 65 9.29 15.44 9.21
N SER A 66 9.07 16.56 9.92
CA SER A 66 7.80 16.86 10.61
C SER A 66 6.63 16.89 9.64
N LEU A 67 6.74 17.68 8.56
CA LEU A 67 5.67 17.82 7.56
C LEU A 67 5.34 16.48 6.88
N VAL A 68 6.36 15.71 6.53
CA VAL A 68 6.18 14.39 5.92
C VAL A 68 5.55 13.41 6.91
N TRP A 69 5.95 13.42 8.18
CA TRP A 69 5.32 12.59 9.20
C TRP A 69 3.87 12.99 9.49
N GLU A 70 3.51 14.27 9.47
CA GLU A 70 2.12 14.71 9.55
C GLU A 70 1.29 14.14 8.38
N PHE A 71 1.82 14.20 7.15
CA PHE A 71 1.16 13.63 5.97
C PHE A 71 0.92 12.13 6.11
N TYR A 72 1.94 11.37 6.52
CA TYR A 72 1.82 9.93 6.68
C TYR A 72 0.97 9.55 7.90
N HIS A 73 1.03 10.31 8.99
CA HIS A 73 0.17 10.12 10.15
C HIS A 73 -1.29 10.27 9.76
N TYR A 74 -1.67 11.38 9.10
CA TYR A 74 -3.02 11.57 8.58
C TYR A 74 -3.52 10.38 7.76
N ARG A 75 -2.68 9.87 6.85
CA ARG A 75 -3.05 8.72 6.01
C ARG A 75 -3.21 7.43 6.82
N ARG A 76 -2.38 7.21 7.84
CA ARG A 76 -2.53 6.07 8.77
C ARG A 76 -3.85 6.17 9.53
N GLU A 77 -4.17 7.33 10.10
CA GLU A 77 -5.42 7.57 10.83
C GLU A 77 -6.63 7.35 9.93
N LEU A 78 -6.58 7.88 8.70
CA LEU A 78 -7.66 7.73 7.72
C LEU A 78 -7.86 6.26 7.32
N VAL A 79 -6.80 5.57 6.87
CA VAL A 79 -6.88 4.19 6.37
C VAL A 79 -7.31 3.21 7.47
N ARG A 80 -6.96 3.47 8.73
CA ARG A 80 -7.37 2.63 9.85
C ARG A 80 -8.89 2.55 10.03
N THR A 81 -9.62 3.59 9.61
CA THR A 81 -11.10 3.60 9.64
C THR A 81 -11.75 2.90 8.45
N LYS A 82 -10.97 2.57 7.41
CA LYS A 82 -11.47 1.95 6.16
C LYS A 82 -11.48 0.45 6.27
N GLN A 83 -12.28 -0.24 5.47
CA GLN A 83 -12.36 -1.71 5.44
C GLN A 83 -12.10 -2.26 4.04
N PRO A 84 -11.58 -3.50 3.91
CA PRO A 84 -11.50 -4.16 2.61
C PRO A 84 -12.89 -4.24 1.95
N ASN A 85 -12.96 -3.92 0.65
CA ASN A 85 -14.18 -4.01 -0.13
C ASN A 85 -14.34 -5.36 -0.85
N LYS A 86 -15.38 -5.48 -1.67
CA LYS A 86 -15.71 -6.72 -2.42
C LYS A 86 -14.59 -7.17 -3.37
N ALA A 87 -13.81 -6.26 -3.94
CA ALA A 87 -12.70 -6.62 -4.81
C ALA A 87 -11.59 -7.33 -4.02
N HIS A 88 -11.21 -6.79 -2.85
CA HIS A 88 -10.23 -7.42 -1.96
C HIS A 88 -10.69 -8.83 -1.53
N LEU A 89 -11.95 -8.94 -1.09
CA LEU A 89 -12.52 -10.21 -0.66
C LEU A 89 -12.60 -11.24 -1.80
N ALA A 90 -12.91 -10.81 -3.02
CA ALA A 90 -12.94 -11.67 -4.20
C ALA A 90 -11.55 -12.21 -4.55
N LEU A 91 -10.49 -11.41 -4.36
CA LEU A 91 -9.11 -11.86 -4.57
C LEU A 91 -8.69 -12.91 -3.52
N VAL A 92 -9.09 -12.74 -2.26
CA VAL A 92 -8.87 -13.74 -1.20
C VAL A 92 -9.64 -15.03 -1.49
N GLU A 93 -10.88 -14.94 -1.94
CA GLU A 93 -11.65 -16.11 -2.35
C GLU A 93 -10.98 -16.85 -3.52
N ALA A 94 -10.51 -16.10 -4.53
CA ALA A 94 -9.79 -16.66 -5.66
C ALA A 94 -8.50 -17.35 -5.23
N GLU A 95 -7.69 -16.71 -4.37
CA GLU A 95 -6.48 -17.29 -3.79
C GLU A 95 -6.79 -18.63 -3.09
N ASN A 96 -7.78 -18.65 -2.19
CA ASN A 96 -8.17 -19.85 -1.46
C ASN A 96 -8.63 -20.99 -2.38
N ARG A 97 -9.30 -20.67 -3.50
CA ARG A 97 -9.75 -21.66 -4.48
C ARG A 97 -8.59 -22.25 -5.27
N PHE A 98 -7.67 -21.40 -5.72
CA PHE A 98 -6.48 -21.83 -6.46
C PHE A 98 -5.59 -22.73 -5.60
N GLU A 99 -5.38 -22.38 -4.32
CA GLU A 99 -4.60 -23.19 -3.39
C GLU A 99 -5.21 -24.59 -3.20
N LYS A 100 -6.54 -24.68 -3.02
CA LYS A 100 -7.25 -25.97 -2.92
C LYS A 100 -7.13 -26.85 -4.16
N GLU A 101 -6.97 -26.23 -5.33
CA GLU A 101 -6.77 -26.92 -6.61
C GLU A 101 -5.29 -27.24 -6.90
N GLY A 102 -4.36 -26.90 -5.99
CA GLY A 102 -2.91 -27.05 -6.21
C GLY A 102 -2.36 -26.11 -7.29
N LYS A 103 -3.02 -24.97 -7.50
CA LYS A 103 -2.65 -23.93 -8.46
C LYS A 103 -2.05 -22.71 -7.74
N ARG A 104 -1.39 -21.84 -8.49
CA ARG A 104 -0.78 -20.60 -7.96
C ARG A 104 -1.67 -19.39 -8.18
N PHE A 105 -1.77 -18.56 -7.16
CA PHE A 105 -2.43 -17.26 -7.22
C PHE A 105 -1.64 -16.28 -6.36
N PHE A 106 -1.18 -15.19 -6.97
CA PHE A 106 -0.27 -14.24 -6.34
C PHE A 106 -0.71 -12.80 -6.59
N ILE A 107 -0.58 -11.94 -5.58
CA ILE A 107 -0.97 -10.53 -5.65
C ILE A 107 0.28 -9.66 -5.51
N ILE A 108 0.46 -8.74 -6.47
CA ILE A 108 1.43 -7.65 -6.42
C ILE A 108 0.61 -6.37 -6.26
N THR A 109 0.79 -5.63 -5.18
CA THR A 109 0.08 -4.36 -4.96
C THR A 109 1.03 -3.18 -4.96
N GLN A 110 0.64 -2.12 -5.69
CA GLN A 110 1.27 -0.81 -5.62
C GLN A 110 0.78 0.00 -4.40
N ASN A 111 -0.29 -0.44 -3.76
CA ASN A 111 -0.90 0.26 -2.64
C ASN A 111 -0.11 0.04 -1.35
N VAL A 112 -0.12 1.07 -0.50
CA VAL A 112 0.55 1.08 0.80
C VAL A 112 -0.44 1.04 1.97
N ASP A 113 -1.74 0.83 1.69
CA ASP A 113 -2.83 0.91 2.67
C ASP A 113 -3.01 -0.35 3.53
N GLY A 114 -2.40 -1.48 3.16
CA GLY A 114 -2.52 -2.74 3.87
C GLY A 114 -3.90 -3.41 3.76
N LEU A 115 -4.81 -2.97 2.89
CA LEU A 115 -6.16 -3.53 2.78
C LEU A 115 -6.16 -4.97 2.27
N HIS A 116 -5.24 -5.36 1.37
CA HIS A 116 -5.10 -6.77 0.95
C HIS A 116 -4.73 -7.70 2.11
N ARG A 117 -3.77 -7.28 2.94
CA ARG A 117 -3.37 -8.02 4.14
C ARG A 117 -4.54 -8.14 5.11
N ARG A 118 -5.25 -7.04 5.36
CA ARG A 118 -6.44 -7.01 6.22
C ARG A 118 -7.62 -7.83 5.67
N ALA A 119 -7.73 -7.99 4.35
CA ALA A 119 -8.71 -8.86 3.73
C ALA A 119 -8.38 -10.36 3.94
N GLY A 120 -7.12 -10.69 4.24
CA GLY A 120 -6.64 -12.06 4.42
C GLY A 120 -5.83 -12.62 3.25
N SER A 121 -5.34 -11.76 2.34
CA SER A 121 -4.44 -12.18 1.26
C SER A 121 -3.12 -12.69 1.82
N ARG A 122 -2.63 -13.85 1.37
CA ARG A 122 -1.41 -14.48 1.91
C ARG A 122 -0.21 -14.37 0.97
N ASN A 123 -0.42 -14.65 -0.32
CA ASN A 123 0.57 -14.59 -1.38
C ASN A 123 0.62 -13.16 -1.94
N LEU A 124 1.28 -12.28 -1.19
CA LEU A 124 1.26 -10.84 -1.43
C LEU A 124 2.67 -10.24 -1.50
N ILE A 125 2.88 -9.33 -2.46
CA ILE A 125 4.00 -8.37 -2.49
C ILE A 125 3.44 -6.96 -2.41
N GLU A 126 3.79 -6.24 -1.36
CA GLU A 126 3.53 -4.81 -1.21
C GLU A 126 4.73 -4.04 -1.78
N MET A 127 4.75 -3.84 -3.10
CA MET A 127 5.98 -3.45 -3.81
C MET A 127 6.52 -2.07 -3.39
N HIS A 128 5.63 -1.18 -2.95
CA HIS A 128 5.99 0.15 -2.45
C HIS A 128 6.05 0.24 -0.92
N GLY A 129 6.01 -0.88 -0.20
CA GLY A 129 5.97 -0.92 1.26
C GLY A 129 4.58 -0.69 1.84
N ASN A 130 4.49 -0.26 3.10
CA ASN A 130 3.24 -0.22 3.86
C ASN A 130 3.19 0.96 4.86
N LEU A 131 2.03 1.62 4.98
CA LEU A 131 1.77 2.74 5.92
C LEU A 131 1.98 2.36 7.40
N PHE A 132 1.82 1.08 7.72
CA PHE A 132 1.93 0.49 9.06
C PHE A 132 3.28 -0.17 9.29
N THR A 133 4.30 0.20 8.52
CA THR A 133 5.68 -0.27 8.70
C THR A 133 6.64 0.93 8.71
N THR A 134 7.61 0.91 9.61
CA THR A 134 8.65 1.95 9.73
C THR A 134 10.03 1.37 9.42
N ARG A 135 10.94 2.23 8.97
CA ARG A 135 12.36 1.91 8.75
C ARG A 135 13.24 2.95 9.42
N CYS A 136 14.19 2.51 10.22
CA CYS A 136 15.19 3.39 10.82
C CYS A 136 16.10 4.00 9.75
N THR A 137 16.32 5.31 9.83
CA THR A 137 17.20 6.04 8.92
C THR A 137 18.69 5.79 9.19
N SER A 138 19.04 5.25 10.36
CA SER A 138 20.41 4.99 10.79
C SER A 138 20.77 3.50 10.67
N CYS A 139 20.19 2.62 11.51
CA CYS A 139 20.53 1.19 11.52
C CYS A 139 19.75 0.35 10.50
N GLY A 140 18.77 0.94 9.80
CA GLY A 140 17.96 0.22 8.81
C GLY A 140 16.93 -0.75 9.41
N PHE A 141 16.78 -0.83 10.73
CA PHE A 141 15.77 -1.68 11.40
C PHE A 141 14.37 -1.39 10.88
N ILE A 142 13.63 -2.45 10.53
CA ILE A 142 12.27 -2.39 9.98
C ILE A 142 11.33 -3.05 10.98
N GLU A 143 10.20 -2.41 11.26
CA GLU A 143 9.17 -2.99 12.12
C GLU A 143 7.75 -2.57 11.71
N GLU A 144 6.79 -3.45 11.99
CA GLU A 144 5.39 -3.07 11.96
C GLU A 144 5.08 -2.12 13.11
N ASN A 145 4.34 -1.05 12.83
CA ASN A 145 3.84 -0.11 13.81
C ASN A 145 2.38 0.24 13.50
N ASN A 146 1.48 -0.25 14.35
CA ASN A 146 0.04 0.00 14.27
C ASN A 146 -0.46 1.03 15.29
N ASP A 147 0.47 1.76 15.93
CA ASP A 147 0.14 2.72 16.99
C ASP A 147 -0.67 3.91 16.44
N SER A 148 -1.55 4.41 17.30
CA SER A 148 -2.49 5.51 17.02
C SER A 148 -2.58 6.44 18.24
N PRO A 149 -1.90 7.60 18.24
CA PRO A 149 -0.98 8.07 17.21
C PRO A 149 0.35 7.28 17.19
N ILE A 150 1.12 7.42 16.11
CA ILE A 150 2.44 6.75 15.99
C ILE A 150 3.47 7.29 17.00
N CYS A 151 3.35 8.56 17.39
CA CYS A 151 4.03 9.14 18.54
C CYS A 151 3.15 10.24 19.14
N GLU A 152 3.40 10.60 20.40
CA GLU A 152 2.59 11.58 21.12
C GLU A 152 2.60 12.97 20.45
N ALA A 153 3.75 13.39 19.91
CA ALA A 153 3.87 14.71 19.27
C ALA A 153 2.98 14.88 18.03
N LEU A 154 2.57 13.77 17.41
CA LEU A 154 1.67 13.75 16.25
C LEU A 154 0.18 13.64 16.64
N ARG A 155 -0.15 13.52 17.93
CA ARG A 155 -1.54 13.50 18.38
C ARG A 155 -2.29 14.73 17.88
N ASN A 156 -3.46 14.51 17.26
CA ASN A 156 -4.30 15.56 16.70
C ASN A 156 -3.57 16.45 15.66
N ARG A 157 -2.56 15.92 14.96
CA ARG A 157 -1.84 16.61 13.87
C ARG A 157 -2.19 16.02 12.50
N GLY A 158 -1.85 16.77 11.46
CA GLY A 158 -1.92 16.31 10.08
C GLY A 158 -3.27 16.49 9.38
N LEU A 159 -4.25 17.16 10.00
CA LEU A 159 -5.49 17.49 9.30
C LEU A 159 -5.21 18.38 8.07
N PRO A 160 -5.86 18.13 6.90
CA PRO A 160 -5.59 18.85 5.66
C PRO A 160 -5.87 20.36 5.73
N ASN A 161 -6.68 20.81 6.70
CA ASN A 161 -7.09 22.20 6.85
C ASN A 161 -6.31 22.94 7.94
N GLU A 162 -5.32 22.30 8.56
CA GLU A 162 -4.56 22.87 9.66
C GLU A 162 -3.11 23.10 9.25
N SER A 163 -2.55 24.24 9.64
CA SER A 163 -1.10 24.47 9.59
C SER A 163 -0.50 24.11 10.94
N GLY A 164 0.34 23.06 10.96
CA GLY A 164 1.08 22.66 12.14
C GLY A 164 2.33 23.51 12.35
N THR A 165 2.72 23.70 13.61
CA THR A 165 4.06 24.13 13.98
C THR A 165 5.04 22.97 13.78
N GLU A 166 6.27 23.26 13.35
CA GLU A 166 7.29 22.23 13.18
C GLU A 166 7.57 21.47 14.49
N ILE A 167 7.54 20.14 14.42
CA ILE A 167 7.87 19.24 15.52
C ILE A 167 9.39 18.99 15.48
N ALA A 168 10.06 19.12 16.62
CA ALA A 168 11.49 18.82 16.71
C ALA A 168 11.76 17.34 16.41
N ILE A 169 12.86 17.04 15.72
CA ILE A 169 13.21 15.66 15.30
C ILE A 169 13.22 14.66 16.46
N LYS A 170 13.64 15.09 17.66
CA LYS A 170 13.67 14.26 18.87
C LYS A 170 12.29 13.80 19.36
N ASP A 171 11.23 14.50 18.96
CA ASP A 171 9.85 14.24 19.35
C ASP A 171 9.07 13.50 18.24
N LEU A 172 9.68 13.34 17.06
CA LEU A 172 9.17 12.51 15.96
C LEU A 172 9.41 11.01 16.25
N PRO A 173 8.75 10.09 15.50
CA PRO A 173 8.93 8.65 15.71
C PRO A 173 10.40 8.22 15.67
N SER A 174 10.84 7.51 16.71
CA SER A 174 12.22 7.04 16.88
C SER A 174 12.32 5.52 16.80
N CYS A 175 13.51 5.03 16.46
CA CYS A 175 13.78 3.60 16.32
C CYS A 175 13.93 2.95 17.70
N ARG A 176 13.23 1.83 17.93
CA ARG A 176 13.36 1.10 19.20
C ARG A 176 14.75 0.52 19.48
N GLN A 177 15.60 0.37 18.47
CA GLN A 177 16.94 -0.20 18.61
C GLN A 177 18.03 0.83 18.86
N CYS A 178 17.98 1.98 18.19
CA CYS A 178 19.06 2.98 18.24
C CYS A 178 18.59 4.42 18.48
N GLN A 179 17.28 4.63 18.73
CA GLN A 179 16.65 5.93 19.01
C GLN A 179 16.78 6.98 17.89
N SER A 180 17.37 6.63 16.75
CA SER A 180 17.42 7.50 15.57
C SER A 180 16.03 7.66 14.94
N LEU A 181 15.82 8.76 14.22
CA LEU A 181 14.60 9.03 13.46
C LEU A 181 14.23 7.84 12.56
N VAL A 182 12.98 7.39 12.63
CA VAL A 182 12.43 6.47 11.63
C VAL A 182 11.73 7.25 10.53
N ARG A 183 11.58 6.62 9.37
CA ARG A 183 10.72 7.04 8.27
C ARG A 183 9.67 5.97 7.99
N PRO A 184 8.56 6.29 7.32
CA PRO A 184 7.68 5.26 6.76
C PRO A 184 8.49 4.30 5.88
N HIS A 185 8.26 3.00 6.02
CA HIS A 185 8.84 2.00 5.13
C HIS A 185 8.04 1.95 3.83
N ILE A 186 8.14 3.05 3.09
CA ILE A 186 7.49 3.27 1.80
C ILE A 186 8.56 3.69 0.80
N VAL A 187 8.50 3.11 -0.40
CA VAL A 187 9.33 3.54 -1.53
C VAL A 187 8.84 4.91 -1.99
N TRP A 188 9.70 5.91 -1.88
CA TRP A 188 9.40 7.26 -2.33
C TRP A 188 9.72 7.48 -3.80
N PHE A 189 9.12 8.53 -4.38
CA PHE A 189 9.49 8.96 -5.73
C PHE A 189 10.98 9.33 -5.75
N GLY A 190 11.69 8.77 -6.74
CA GLY A 190 13.15 8.90 -6.85
C GLY A 190 13.93 7.79 -6.15
N GLU A 191 13.29 6.88 -5.42
CA GLU A 191 13.93 5.69 -4.85
C GLU A 191 13.73 4.47 -5.75
N SER A 192 14.68 3.54 -5.69
CA SER A 192 14.51 2.19 -6.24
C SER A 192 13.61 1.35 -5.34
N LEU A 193 12.96 0.33 -5.89
CA LEU A 193 12.28 -0.68 -5.10
C LEU A 193 13.29 -1.38 -4.16
N TRP A 194 12.78 -1.98 -3.08
CA TRP A 194 13.63 -2.69 -2.13
C TRP A 194 14.35 -3.88 -2.77
N PRO A 195 15.59 -4.20 -2.35
CA PRO A 195 16.32 -5.35 -2.87
C PRO A 195 15.49 -6.64 -2.76
N GLY A 196 15.51 -7.48 -3.78
CA GLY A 196 14.76 -8.75 -3.80
C GLY A 196 13.30 -8.62 -4.25
N VAL A 197 12.71 -7.41 -4.26
CA VAL A 197 11.30 -7.23 -4.66
C VAL A 197 11.12 -7.50 -6.15
N MET A 198 11.97 -6.95 -7.00
CA MET A 198 11.88 -7.16 -8.45
C MET A 198 12.19 -8.60 -8.82
N GLU A 199 13.19 -9.21 -8.19
CA GLU A 199 13.56 -10.60 -8.42
C GLU A 199 12.40 -11.55 -8.08
N LYS A 200 11.68 -11.28 -6.98
CA LYS A 200 10.49 -12.05 -6.60
C LYS A 200 9.33 -11.81 -7.55
N ILE A 201 9.11 -10.56 -8.00
CA ILE A 201 8.10 -10.24 -9.02
C ILE A 201 8.40 -10.99 -10.31
N ASP A 202 9.65 -10.98 -10.77
CA ASP A 202 10.09 -11.66 -11.98
C ASP A 202 9.94 -13.18 -11.86
N GLU A 203 10.21 -13.77 -10.68
CA GLU A 203 9.97 -15.18 -10.42
C GLU A 203 8.48 -15.53 -10.60
N GLU A 204 7.57 -14.77 -10.00
CA GLU A 204 6.13 -15.02 -10.10
C GLU A 204 5.61 -14.78 -11.52
N LEU A 205 6.08 -13.73 -12.20
CA LEU A 205 5.73 -13.43 -13.58
C LEU A 205 6.23 -14.49 -14.56
N SER A 206 7.43 -15.04 -14.36
CA SER A 206 7.99 -16.09 -15.23
C SER A 206 7.16 -17.38 -15.25
N ARG A 207 6.40 -17.62 -14.18
CA ARG A 207 5.52 -18.79 -14.01
C ARG A 207 4.06 -18.47 -14.33
N CYS A 208 3.72 -17.23 -14.63
CA CYS A 208 2.35 -16.76 -14.80
C CYS A 208 1.78 -17.17 -16.17
N ASP A 209 0.58 -17.75 -16.18
CA ASP A 209 -0.17 -18.06 -17.40
C ASP A 209 -1.42 -17.19 -17.58
N LEU A 210 -1.76 -16.37 -16.56
CA LEU A 210 -2.78 -15.33 -16.64
C LEU A 210 -2.44 -14.15 -15.72
N PHE A 211 -2.20 -12.98 -16.33
CA PHE A 211 -1.91 -11.74 -15.62
C PHE A 211 -3.13 -10.82 -15.60
N LEU A 212 -3.53 -10.35 -14.41
CA LEU A 212 -4.67 -9.45 -14.22
C LEU A 212 -4.19 -8.10 -13.72
N VAL A 213 -4.65 -7.01 -14.35
CA VAL A 213 -4.42 -5.65 -13.86
C VAL A 213 -5.74 -5.11 -13.33
N VAL A 214 -5.83 -4.94 -12.01
CA VAL A 214 -7.01 -4.43 -11.32
C VAL A 214 -6.70 -3.02 -10.85
N ARG A 215 -7.41 -2.04 -11.41
CA ARG A 215 -7.18 -0.65 -11.05
C ARG A 215 -7.96 -0.25 -9.85
#